data_AF-A0A0E4H527-F1
#
_entry.id   AF-A0A0E4H527-F1
#
_cell.length_a   1.000
_cell.length_b   1.000
_cell.length_c   1.000
_cell.angle_alpha   90.00
_cell.angle_beta   90.00
_cell.angle_gamma   90.00
#
_symmetry.space_group_name_H-M   'P 1'
#
loop_
_entity.id
_entity.type
_entity.pdbx_description
1 polymer ?
#
loop_
_entity_poly.entity_id
_entity_poly.type
_entity_poly.pdbx_seq_one_letter_code
_entity_poly.pdbx_strand_id
1 'polypeptide(L)'
;MKIITQLNLFEDHEMGDLEKILTVLDGLPETNLFQCLEERRRHGRRDYSVQSYFIAYVSKFILQLETDQQLIRHLNMNSQLRQICGFETHGVKLKNGTRKRVHAPSKSAFSRFIQDLVELCPDVEYWVQSGVSGLYELLPDFGKELTLDGKLIESYATPYGQKKKKF
;
A
#
# COMPACT_ATOMS: atom_id res chain seq x y z
N MET A 1 -18.04 34.31 -3.63
CA MET A 1 -17.60 34.28 -2.23
C MET A 1 -17.20 32.84 -1.90
N LYS A 2 -15.92 32.55 -1.64
CA LYS A 2 -15.49 31.19 -1.24
C LYS A 2 -15.51 31.12 0.27
N ILE A 3 -16.55 30.48 0.81
CA ILE A 3 -16.64 30.17 2.22
C ILE A 3 -15.70 28.97 2.45
N ILE A 4 -14.60 29.18 3.16
CA ILE A 4 -13.76 28.10 3.69
C ILE A 4 -14.26 27.88 5.11
N THR A 5 -15.19 26.94 5.28
CA THR A 5 -15.65 26.56 6.61
C THR A 5 -14.60 25.68 7.28
N GLN A 6 -14.00 26.17 8.37
CA GLN A 6 -13.21 25.34 9.29
C GLN A 6 -14.17 24.60 10.21
N LEU A 7 -14.72 23.48 9.75
CA LEU A 7 -15.73 22.73 10.49
C LEU A 7 -15.14 21.90 11.65
N ASN A 8 -13.87 21.47 11.56
CA ASN A 8 -13.37 20.34 12.36
C ASN A 8 -12.07 20.66 13.13
N LEU A 9 -11.89 21.88 13.66
CA LEU A 9 -10.66 22.27 14.36
C LEU A 9 -10.43 21.50 15.68
N PHE A 10 -11.47 20.85 16.22
CA PHE A 10 -11.46 20.15 17.51
C PHE A 10 -12.24 18.83 17.51
N GLU A 11 -12.48 18.21 16.35
CA GLU A 11 -13.07 16.87 16.33
C GLU A 11 -12.05 15.84 16.84
N ASP A 12 -12.53 14.84 17.58
CA ASP A 12 -11.72 13.68 17.97
C ASP A 12 -11.14 13.07 16.69
N HIS A 13 -9.82 12.90 16.66
CA HIS A 13 -9.10 12.43 15.48
C HIS A 13 -9.26 10.91 15.34
N GLU A 14 -10.50 10.44 15.17
CA GLU A 14 -10.75 9.07 14.74
C GLU A 14 -10.10 8.90 13.36
N MET A 15 -9.01 8.14 13.32
CA MET A 15 -8.21 7.97 12.10
C MET A 15 -8.83 6.90 11.18
N GLY A 16 -9.89 6.23 11.63
CA GLY A 16 -10.72 5.34 10.83
C GLY A 16 -9.90 4.24 10.17
N ASP A 17 -10.02 4.11 8.84
CA ASP A 17 -9.24 3.12 8.09
C ASP A 17 -7.72 3.34 8.14
N LEU A 18 -7.25 4.54 8.52
CA LEU A 18 -5.82 4.80 8.69
C LEU A 18 -5.24 4.09 9.92
N GLU A 19 -6.04 3.83 10.96
CA GLU A 19 -5.58 3.08 12.14
C GLU A 19 -5.27 1.63 11.81
N LYS A 20 -6.07 1.05 10.89
CA LYS A 20 -5.86 -0.32 10.38
C LYS A 20 -4.48 -0.48 9.73
N ILE A 21 -3.90 0.59 9.19
CA ILE A 21 -2.53 0.57 8.65
C ILE A 21 -1.54 0.18 9.75
N LEU A 22 -1.63 0.81 10.92
CA LEU A 22 -0.73 0.51 12.04
C LEU A 22 -0.91 -0.92 12.52
N THR A 23 -2.15 -1.37 12.70
CA THR A 23 -2.47 -2.75 13.11
C THR A 23 -1.90 -3.80 12.16
N VAL A 24 -2.03 -3.56 10.84
CA VAL A 24 -1.48 -4.49 9.84
C VAL A 24 0.04 -4.50 9.88
N LEU A 25 0.68 -3.33 10.01
CA LEU A 25 2.15 -3.24 10.08
C LEU A 25 2.71 -3.96 11.31
N ASP A 26 2.05 -3.84 12.47
CA ASP A 26 2.45 -4.51 13.72
C ASP A 26 2.33 -6.04 13.60
N GLY A 27 1.43 -6.54 12.74
CA GLY A 27 1.25 -7.96 12.49
C GLY A 27 2.15 -8.54 11.40
N LEU A 28 2.95 -7.73 10.69
CA LEU A 28 3.85 -8.24 9.67
C LEU A 28 5.05 -8.95 10.30
N PRO A 29 5.52 -10.08 9.72
CA PRO A 29 6.67 -10.79 10.24
C PRO A 29 7.95 -9.93 10.15
N GLU A 30 8.80 -10.03 11.17
CA GLU A 30 10.14 -9.44 11.12
C GLU A 30 10.98 -10.16 10.04
N THR A 31 11.47 -9.39 9.07
CA THR A 31 12.27 -9.92 7.97
C THR A 31 13.43 -8.98 7.65
N ASN A 32 14.44 -9.49 6.94
CA ASN A 32 15.54 -8.68 6.40
C ASN A 32 15.16 -7.90 5.12
N LEU A 33 13.86 -7.79 4.79
CA LEU A 33 13.37 -7.19 3.54
C LEU A 33 13.92 -5.78 3.32
N PHE A 34 13.84 -4.91 4.35
CA PHE A 34 14.26 -3.51 4.22
C PHE A 34 15.76 -3.37 3.94
N GLN A 35 16.60 -4.24 4.52
CA GLN A 35 18.03 -4.25 4.26
C GLN A 35 18.30 -4.61 2.80
N CYS A 36 17.70 -5.71 2.33
CA CYS A 36 17.85 -6.18 0.96
C CYS A 36 17.35 -5.15 -0.08
N LEU A 37 16.26 -4.42 0.22
CA LEU A 37 15.75 -3.33 -0.63
C LEU A 37 16.70 -2.12 -0.68
N GLU A 38 17.28 -1.72 0.45
CA GLU A 38 18.25 -0.62 0.47
C GLU A 38 19.56 -0.99 -0.27
N GLU A 39 20.01 -2.24 -0.19
CA GLU A 39 21.13 -2.75 -0.96
C GLU A 39 20.86 -2.68 -2.48
N ARG A 40 19.64 -3.05 -2.91
CA ARG A 40 19.22 -2.98 -4.32
C ARG A 40 19.09 -1.54 -4.84
N ARG A 41 18.63 -0.61 -4.00
CA ARG A 41 18.43 0.80 -4.34
C ARG A 41 19.71 1.52 -4.77
N ARG A 42 20.90 1.03 -4.36
CA ARG A 42 22.23 1.55 -4.71
C ARG A 42 22.35 3.08 -4.54
N HIS A 43 22.54 3.81 -5.65
CA HIS A 43 22.82 5.26 -5.70
C HIS A 43 21.65 6.11 -6.21
N GLY A 44 20.43 5.56 -6.20
CA GLY A 44 19.24 6.33 -6.54
C GLY A 44 19.00 7.51 -5.58
N ARG A 45 18.08 8.40 -5.98
CA ARG A 45 17.67 9.55 -5.17
C ARG A 45 17.01 9.07 -3.87
N ARG A 46 17.56 9.49 -2.72
CA ARG A 46 17.12 9.08 -1.37
C ARG A 46 16.21 10.12 -0.71
N ASP A 47 15.20 10.56 -1.46
CA ASP A 47 14.26 11.58 -0.96
C ASP A 47 13.40 11.05 0.21
N TYR A 48 13.12 9.75 0.24
CA TYR A 48 12.36 9.05 1.28
C TYR A 48 12.96 7.67 1.59
N SER A 49 12.70 7.12 2.78
CA SER A 49 13.19 5.80 3.20
C SER A 49 12.45 4.67 2.46
N VAL A 50 13.10 3.51 2.30
CA VAL A 50 12.46 2.29 1.75
C VAL A 50 11.23 1.88 2.57
N GLN A 51 11.29 2.03 3.90
CA GLN A 51 10.17 1.77 4.80
C GLN A 51 8.95 2.63 4.45
N SER A 52 9.14 3.91 4.15
CA SER A 52 8.03 4.79 3.75
C SER A 52 7.34 4.33 2.48
N TYR A 53 8.11 3.87 1.49
CA TYR A 53 7.54 3.32 0.27
C TYR A 53 6.77 2.02 0.53
N PHE A 54 7.29 1.16 1.40
CA PHE A 54 6.65 -0.10 1.75
C PHE A 54 5.33 0.12 2.51
N ILE A 55 5.33 0.95 3.54
CA ILE A 55 4.12 1.30 4.31
C ILE A 55 3.06 1.89 3.38
N ALA A 56 3.44 2.78 2.49
CA ALA A 56 2.53 3.35 1.50
C ALA A 56 1.94 2.31 0.55
N TYR A 57 2.75 1.35 0.11
CA TYR A 57 2.29 0.25 -0.73
C TYR A 57 1.30 -0.66 0.01
N VAL A 58 1.58 -1.01 1.27
CA VAL A 58 0.63 -1.75 2.14
C VAL A 58 -0.66 -0.96 2.33
N SER A 59 -0.55 0.36 2.56
CA SER A 59 -1.69 1.26 2.77
C SER A 59 -2.62 1.30 1.56
N LYS A 60 -2.10 1.11 0.34
CA LYS A 60 -2.91 1.00 -0.88
C LYS A 60 -3.97 -0.09 -0.76
N PHE A 61 -3.59 -1.27 -0.25
CA PHE A 61 -4.50 -2.40 -0.12
C PHE A 61 -5.52 -2.19 0.99
N ILE A 62 -5.09 -1.65 2.12
CA ILE A 62 -5.96 -1.37 3.28
C ILE A 62 -7.02 -0.33 2.92
N LEU A 63 -6.62 0.71 2.19
CA LEU A 63 -7.51 1.78 1.70
C LEU A 63 -8.23 1.41 0.40
N GLN A 64 -8.09 0.16 -0.08
CA GLN A 64 -8.76 -0.37 -1.27
C GLN A 64 -8.55 0.49 -2.54
N LEU A 65 -7.35 1.05 -2.68
CA LEU A 65 -6.98 1.86 -3.83
C LEU A 65 -6.57 0.95 -5.00
N GLU A 66 -7.27 1.07 -6.13
CA GLU A 66 -7.04 0.23 -7.31
C GLU A 66 -5.66 0.50 -7.93
N THR A 67 -5.20 1.76 -7.93
CA THR A 67 -4.00 2.17 -8.68
C THR A 67 -2.98 2.92 -7.83
N ASP A 68 -1.71 2.81 -8.20
CA ASP A 68 -0.62 3.54 -7.54
C ASP A 68 -0.77 5.06 -7.72
N GLN A 69 -1.43 5.50 -8.79
CA GLN A 69 -1.73 6.91 -9.02
C GLN A 69 -2.78 7.44 -8.04
N GLN A 70 -3.79 6.64 -7.70
CA GLN A 70 -4.75 6.98 -6.64
C GLN A 70 -4.01 7.12 -5.31
N LEU A 71 -3.13 6.16 -4.96
CA LEU A 71 -2.30 6.26 -3.74
C LEU A 71 -1.47 7.54 -3.71
N ILE A 72 -0.72 7.85 -4.78
CA ILE A 72 0.10 9.06 -4.84
C ILE A 72 -0.77 10.32 -4.70
N ARG A 73 -1.97 10.34 -5.29
CA ARG A 73 -2.91 11.46 -5.14
C ARG A 73 -3.40 11.58 -3.70
N HIS A 74 -3.78 10.48 -3.06
CA HIS A 74 -4.17 10.43 -1.65
C HIS A 74 -3.03 10.92 -0.75
N LEU A 75 -1.80 10.47 -0.97
CA LEU A 75 -0.61 10.94 -0.27
C LEU A 75 -0.37 12.44 -0.46
N ASN A 76 -0.67 13.01 -1.62
CA ASN A 76 -0.54 14.46 -1.82
C ASN A 76 -1.67 15.26 -1.13
N MET A 77 -2.85 14.68 -0.96
CA MET A 77 -4.03 15.35 -0.40
C MET A 77 -4.17 15.18 1.11
N ASN A 78 -3.73 14.05 1.68
CA ASN A 78 -3.92 13.71 3.09
C ASN A 78 -2.59 13.79 3.85
N SER A 79 -2.48 14.71 4.81
CA SER A 79 -1.29 14.87 5.65
C SER A 79 -1.12 13.77 6.69
N GLN A 80 -2.21 13.22 7.24
CA GLN A 80 -2.15 12.13 8.23
C GLN A 80 -1.60 10.86 7.59
N LEU A 81 -2.08 10.50 6.38
CA LEU A 81 -1.53 9.36 5.64
C LEU A 81 -0.02 9.52 5.38
N ARG A 82 0.43 10.73 5.07
CA ARG A 82 1.87 11.01 4.92
C ARG A 82 2.63 10.82 6.23
N GLN A 83 2.07 11.23 7.36
CA GLN A 83 2.69 11.04 8.67
C GLN A 83 2.84 9.55 9.00
N ILE A 84 1.79 8.76 8.79
CA ILE A 84 1.82 7.29 8.99
C ILE A 84 2.86 6.64 8.09
N CYS A 85 2.91 7.03 6.82
CA CYS A 85 3.91 6.50 5.89
C CYS A 85 5.32 7.08 6.11
N GLY A 86 5.51 8.09 6.95
CA GLY A 86 6.81 8.76 7.12
C GLY A 86 7.28 9.62 5.93
N PHE A 87 6.35 10.14 5.12
CA PHE A 87 6.69 11.06 4.03
C PHE A 87 6.79 12.51 4.52
N GLU A 88 8.02 13.00 4.67
CA GLU A 88 8.28 14.38 5.06
C GLU A 88 8.31 15.34 3.87
N THR A 89 7.69 16.51 4.05
CA THR A 89 7.72 17.54 3.02
C THR A 89 9.10 18.17 2.91
N HIS A 90 9.73 18.07 1.74
CA HIS A 90 11.04 18.67 1.50
C HIS A 90 11.09 19.45 0.17
N GLY A 91 12.15 20.24 0.01
CA GLY A 91 12.38 21.05 -1.17
C GLY A 91 13.28 20.37 -2.19
N VAL A 92 12.80 20.23 -3.43
CA VAL A 92 13.55 19.69 -4.57
C VAL A 92 13.96 20.84 -5.49
N LYS A 93 15.27 20.94 -5.79
CA LYS A 93 15.77 21.88 -6.80
C LYS A 93 15.47 21.36 -8.21
N LEU A 94 14.84 22.20 -9.02
CA LEU A 94 14.54 21.92 -10.42
C LEU A 94 15.70 22.37 -11.32
N LYS A 95 15.74 21.86 -12.56
CA LYS A 95 16.79 22.20 -13.55
C LYS A 95 16.87 23.70 -13.85
N ASN A 96 15.75 24.42 -13.74
CA ASN A 96 15.65 25.86 -13.93
C ASN A 96 16.07 26.69 -12.68
N GLY A 97 16.67 26.06 -11.66
CA GLY A 97 17.13 26.73 -10.44
C GLY A 97 16.06 26.98 -9.37
N THR A 98 14.78 26.81 -9.71
CA THR A 98 13.67 26.99 -8.74
C THR A 98 13.57 25.82 -7.76
N ARG A 99 13.05 26.07 -6.55
CA ARG A 99 12.75 25.03 -5.55
C ARG A 99 11.27 24.71 -5.57
N LYS A 100 10.93 23.42 -5.68
CA LYS A 100 9.56 22.90 -5.56
C LYS A 100 9.43 22.13 -4.25
N ARG A 101 8.38 22.40 -3.48
CA ARG A 101 8.01 21.55 -2.34
C ARG A 101 7.37 20.26 -2.84
N VAL A 102 7.80 19.14 -2.28
CA VAL A 102 7.32 17.80 -2.61
C VAL A 102 6.88 17.14 -1.31
N HIS A 103 5.70 16.53 -1.32
CA HIS A 103 5.07 15.92 -0.15
C HIS A 103 5.03 14.39 -0.23
N ALA A 104 5.11 13.86 -1.45
CA ALA A 104 4.93 12.44 -1.76
C ALA A 104 5.92 12.04 -2.86
N PRO A 105 6.23 10.75 -3.01
CA PRO A 105 7.12 10.28 -4.07
C PRO A 105 6.57 10.56 -5.47
N SER A 106 7.47 10.68 -6.44
CA SER A 106 7.06 10.71 -7.85
C SER A 106 6.56 9.34 -8.31
N LYS A 107 5.72 9.31 -9.35
CA LYS A 107 5.25 8.06 -9.99
C LYS A 107 6.42 7.14 -10.37
N SER A 108 7.49 7.69 -10.92
CA SER A 108 8.65 6.90 -11.35
C SER A 108 9.45 6.34 -10.18
N ALA A 109 9.59 7.08 -9.09
CA ALA A 109 10.28 6.58 -7.89
C ALA A 109 9.47 5.45 -7.23
N PHE A 110 8.15 5.63 -7.11
CA PHE A 110 7.26 4.64 -6.53
C PHE A 110 7.20 3.35 -7.37
N SER A 111 7.07 3.48 -8.70
CA SER A 111 7.04 2.34 -9.61
C SER A 111 8.34 1.53 -9.58
N ARG A 112 9.50 2.19 -9.48
CA ARG A 112 10.80 1.48 -9.35
C ARG A 112 10.90 0.73 -8.03
N PHE A 113 10.46 1.35 -6.93
CA PHE A 113 10.41 0.66 -5.64
C PHE A 113 9.55 -0.61 -5.72
N ILE A 114 8.37 -0.56 -6.35
CA ILE A 114 7.52 -1.75 -6.51
C ILE A 114 8.24 -2.82 -7.34
N GLN A 115 8.92 -2.45 -8.42
CA GLN A 115 9.70 -3.40 -9.22
C GLN A 115 10.79 -4.06 -8.38
N ASP A 116 11.56 -3.27 -7.62
CA ASP A 116 12.59 -3.77 -6.72
C ASP A 116 12.02 -4.73 -5.67
N LEU A 117 10.84 -4.39 -5.11
CA LEU A 117 10.11 -5.21 -4.15
C LEU A 117 9.67 -6.55 -4.75
N VAL A 118 9.04 -6.54 -5.93
CA VAL A 118 8.57 -7.75 -6.61
C VAL A 118 9.73 -8.66 -6.98
N GLU A 119 10.82 -8.10 -7.48
CA GLU A 119 12.00 -8.88 -7.84
C GLU A 119 12.77 -9.41 -6.62
N LEU A 120 12.62 -8.78 -5.45
CA LEU A 120 13.29 -9.18 -4.21
C LEU A 120 12.44 -10.10 -3.34
N CYS A 121 11.12 -10.09 -3.57
CA CYS A 121 10.17 -10.95 -2.89
C CYS A 121 9.74 -12.11 -3.83
N PRO A 122 10.66 -13.02 -4.25
CA PRO A 122 10.26 -14.18 -5.03
C PRO A 122 9.49 -15.21 -4.19
N ASP A 123 9.53 -15.10 -2.86
CA ASP A 123 8.93 -16.06 -1.93
C ASP A 123 7.85 -15.40 -1.06
N VAL A 124 6.92 -14.66 -1.70
CA VAL A 124 5.67 -14.20 -1.06
C VAL A 124 4.95 -15.38 -0.39
N GLU A 125 5.10 -16.56 -0.96
CA GLU A 125 4.60 -17.82 -0.42
C GLU A 125 5.10 -18.06 1.01
N TYR A 126 6.40 -17.89 1.28
CA TYR A 126 6.95 -17.98 2.64
C TYR A 126 6.28 -17.00 3.62
N TRP A 127 6.05 -15.75 3.19
CA TRP A 127 5.41 -14.73 4.04
C TRP A 127 3.97 -15.11 4.38
N VAL A 128 3.23 -15.56 3.37
CA VAL A 128 1.85 -16.04 3.53
C VAL A 128 1.82 -17.25 4.45
N GLN A 129 2.67 -18.24 4.21
CA GLN A 129 2.75 -19.46 5.04
C GLN A 129 3.15 -19.15 6.48
N SER A 130 4.06 -18.20 6.70
CA SER A 130 4.45 -17.75 8.04
C SER A 130 3.27 -17.11 8.77
N GLY A 131 2.52 -16.23 8.09
CA GLY A 131 1.31 -15.62 8.65
C GLY A 131 0.22 -16.65 8.96
N VAL A 132 -0.03 -17.58 8.03
CA VAL A 132 -1.00 -18.67 8.23
C VAL A 132 -0.60 -19.56 9.42
N SER A 133 0.68 -19.89 9.55
CA SER A 133 1.19 -20.68 10.67
C SER A 133 0.95 -19.96 12.01
N GLY A 134 1.22 -18.67 12.07
CA GLY A 134 0.92 -17.85 13.26
C GLY A 134 -0.58 -17.82 13.60
N LEU A 135 -1.47 -17.83 12.59
CA LEU A 135 -2.91 -17.92 12.83
C LEU A 135 -3.30 -19.27 13.44
N TYR A 136 -2.73 -20.40 12.99
CA TYR A 136 -2.99 -21.70 13.60
C TYR A 136 -2.51 -21.79 15.05
N GLU A 137 -1.43 -21.10 15.42
CA GLU A 137 -0.95 -21.02 16.80
C GLU A 137 -1.85 -20.16 17.70
N LEU A 138 -2.29 -18.99 17.20
CA LEU A 138 -3.09 -18.04 17.96
C LEU A 138 -4.57 -18.44 18.04
N LEU A 139 -5.08 -19.17 17.05
CA LEU A 139 -6.48 -19.51 16.90
C LEU A 139 -6.62 -21.04 16.69
N PRO A 140 -6.81 -21.82 17.76
CA PRO A 140 -6.84 -23.29 17.72
C PRO A 140 -7.93 -23.90 16.83
N ASP A 141 -8.96 -23.12 16.48
CA ASP A 141 -10.07 -23.52 15.62
C ASP A 141 -9.98 -22.94 14.20
N PHE A 142 -8.94 -22.16 13.89
CA PHE A 142 -8.74 -21.58 12.57
C PHE A 142 -8.61 -22.68 11.51
N GLY A 143 -9.38 -22.55 10.42
CA GLY A 143 -9.39 -23.52 9.32
C GLY A 143 -10.11 -24.84 9.60
N LYS A 144 -10.73 -25.05 10.77
CA LYS A 144 -11.56 -26.24 11.04
C LYS A 144 -12.86 -26.26 10.23
N GLU A 145 -13.47 -25.10 10.08
CA GLU A 145 -14.68 -24.90 9.28
C GLU A 145 -14.39 -23.85 8.19
N LEU A 146 -14.42 -24.27 6.93
CA LEU A 146 -14.20 -23.39 5.79
C LEU A 146 -15.55 -22.97 5.19
N THR A 147 -15.94 -21.72 5.42
CA THR A 147 -17.10 -21.13 4.75
C THR A 147 -16.63 -20.33 3.53
N LEU A 148 -16.98 -20.79 2.32
CA LEU A 148 -16.63 -20.14 1.06
C LEU A 148 -17.85 -19.39 0.50
N ASP A 149 -17.70 -18.10 0.22
CA ASP A 149 -18.68 -17.36 -0.59
C ASP A 149 -18.37 -17.59 -2.08
N GLY A 150 -19.15 -18.47 -2.73
CA GLY A 150 -18.99 -18.81 -4.14
C GLY A 150 -19.18 -17.63 -5.10
N LYS A 151 -19.73 -16.49 -4.64
CA LYS A 151 -19.89 -15.28 -5.46
C LYS A 151 -18.57 -14.57 -5.77
N LEU A 152 -17.55 -14.79 -4.95
CA LEU A 152 -16.22 -14.17 -5.11
C LEU A 152 -15.34 -14.90 -6.14
N ILE A 153 -15.68 -16.14 -6.47
CA ILE A 153 -14.97 -16.94 -7.47
C ILE A 153 -15.58 -16.63 -8.83
N GLU A 154 -14.83 -15.95 -9.69
CA GLU A 154 -15.20 -15.84 -11.11
C GLU A 154 -15.23 -17.24 -11.71
N SER A 155 -16.41 -17.85 -11.81
CA SER A 155 -16.54 -19.16 -12.40
C SER A 155 -16.17 -19.08 -13.88
N TYR A 156 -15.17 -19.84 -14.32
CA TYR A 156 -14.80 -20.00 -15.73
C TYR A 156 -15.81 -20.85 -16.52
N ALA A 157 -17.01 -21.06 -15.97
CA ALA A 157 -18.06 -21.83 -16.58
C ALA A 157 -18.60 -21.08 -17.81
N THR A 158 -18.52 -21.71 -18.98
CA THR A 158 -19.20 -21.22 -20.19
C THR A 158 -20.69 -21.08 -19.89
N PRO A 159 -21.30 -19.89 -20.08
CA PRO A 159 -22.73 -19.73 -19.87
C PRO A 159 -23.49 -20.64 -20.83
N TYR A 160 -24.24 -21.59 -20.29
CA TYR A 160 -25.09 -22.48 -21.07
C TYR A 160 -26.28 -21.67 -21.58
N GLY A 161 -26.15 -21.07 -22.78
CA GLY A 161 -27.27 -20.37 -23.41
C GLY A 161 -26.95 -19.31 -24.48
N GLN A 162 -25.70 -18.83 -24.63
CA GLN A 162 -25.41 -17.89 -25.71
C GLN A 162 -25.02 -18.63 -26.99
N LYS A 163 -26.01 -18.81 -27.88
CA LYS A 163 -25.77 -19.18 -29.29
C LYS A 163 -24.61 -18.31 -29.81
N LYS A 164 -23.55 -18.96 -30.31
CA LYS A 164 -22.50 -18.31 -31.12
C LYS A 164 -23.19 -17.42 -32.16
N LYS A 165 -23.09 -16.09 -32.04
CA LYS A 165 -23.29 -15.23 -33.20
C LYS A 165 -22.11 -15.53 -34.14
N LYS A 166 -22.36 -16.33 -35.16
CA LYS A 166 -21.58 -16.25 -36.41
C LYS A 166 -21.88 -14.88 -36.99
N PHE A 167 -20.88 -14.02 -37.12
CA PHE A 167 -20.52 -13.22 -38.30
C PHE A 167 -19.18 -12.57 -38.03
#